data_AF-A0A2R9UF66-F1
#
_entry.id   AF-A0A2R9UF66-F1
#
_cell.length_a   1.000
_cell.length_b   1.000
_cell.length_c   1.000
_cell.angle_alpha   90.00
_cell.angle_beta   90.00
_cell.angle_gamma   90.00
#
_symmetry.space_group_name_H-M   'P 1'
#
loop_
_entity.id
_entity.type
_entity.pdbx_description
1 polymer ?
#
loop_
_entity_poly.entity_id
_entity_poly.type
_entity_poly.pdbx_seq_one_letter_code
_entity_poly.pdbx_strand_id
1 'polypeptide(L)'
;MSYSVDPPHLIGLGERMRRSLDDLDEVARGLQRAADSAALALVRALPAHGALVELTAGRVDLAHRIVARGRAVLSALQTVVLAYLTADEDMVEAAEVAASHAAAATNPFDPIVFGRRRL
;
A
#
# COMPACT_ATOMS: atom_id res chain seq x y z
N MET A 1 3.88 -23.44 6.20
CA MET A 1 4.27 -22.03 5.95
C MET A 1 3.00 -21.24 5.72
N SER A 2 2.79 -20.17 6.49
CA SER A 2 1.55 -19.38 6.48
C SER A 2 1.58 -18.39 5.32
N TYR A 3 0.88 -18.68 4.23
CA TYR A 3 0.55 -17.74 3.15
C TYR A 3 -0.48 -16.71 3.65
N SER A 4 -0.17 -15.94 4.69
CA SER A 4 -1.16 -15.03 5.31
C SER A 4 -1.34 -13.73 4.55
N VAL A 5 -0.48 -13.42 3.58
CA VAL A 5 -0.53 -12.16 2.83
C VAL A 5 -0.31 -12.45 1.35
N ASP A 6 -1.40 -12.48 0.59
CA ASP A 6 -1.38 -12.56 -0.87
C ASP A 6 -1.20 -11.14 -1.45
N PRO A 7 -0.05 -10.79 -2.05
CA PRO A 7 0.24 -9.43 -2.53
C PRO A 7 -0.82 -8.88 -3.51
N PRO A 8 -1.37 -9.66 -4.47
CA PRO A 8 -2.49 -9.23 -5.30
C PRO A 8 -3.72 -8.77 -4.51
N HIS A 9 -4.04 -9.45 -3.41
CA HIS A 9 -5.17 -9.07 -2.55
C HIS A 9 -4.93 -7.74 -1.85
N LEU A 10 -3.70 -7.51 -1.33
CA LEU A 10 -3.32 -6.24 -0.73
C LEU A 10 -3.33 -5.09 -1.73
N ILE A 11 -2.84 -5.31 -2.95
CA ILE A 11 -2.88 -4.31 -4.03
C ILE A 11 -4.34 -3.96 -4.35
N GLY A 12 -5.21 -4.96 -4.49
CA GLY A 12 -6.63 -4.74 -4.74
C GLY A 12 -7.34 -3.97 -3.62
N LEU A 13 -7.00 -4.25 -2.36
CA LEU A 13 -7.52 -3.52 -1.20
C LEU A 13 -7.00 -2.08 -1.17
N GLY A 14 -5.70 -1.88 -1.41
CA GLY A 14 -5.08 -0.57 -1.48
C GLY A 14 -5.70 0.32 -2.56
N GLU A 15 -5.99 -0.26 -3.73
CA GLU A 15 -6.64 0.45 -4.83
C GLU A 15 -8.08 0.86 -4.50
N ARG A 16 -8.88 -0.03 -3.89
CA ARG A 16 -10.24 0.32 -3.44
C ARG A 16 -10.20 1.43 -2.39
N MET A 17 -9.28 1.31 -1.44
CA MET A 17 -9.10 2.31 -0.40
C MET A 17 -8.65 3.66 -0.99
N ARG A 18 -7.74 3.66 -1.98
CA ARG A 18 -7.34 4.88 -2.72
C ARG A 18 -8.55 5.59 -3.31
N ARG A 19 -9.38 4.86 -4.07
CA ARG A 19 -10.60 5.43 -4.69
C ARG A 19 -11.55 6.01 -3.64
N SER A 20 -11.84 5.26 -2.57
CA SER A 20 -12.71 5.77 -1.51
C SER A 20 -12.16 7.00 -0.81
N LEU A 21 -10.83 7.13 -0.65
CA LEU A 21 -10.21 8.33 -0.09
C LEU A 21 -10.28 9.51 -1.05
N ASP A 22 -10.10 9.29 -2.36
CA ASP A 22 -10.22 10.33 -3.37
C ASP A 22 -11.67 10.83 -3.50
N ASP A 23 -12.65 9.91 -3.46
CA ASP A 23 -14.08 10.25 -3.41
C ASP A 23 -14.41 11.08 -2.14
N LEU A 24 -13.88 10.68 -0.98
CA LEU A 24 -14.08 11.41 0.28
C LEU A 24 -13.45 12.81 0.23
N ASP A 25 -12.27 12.95 -0.36
CA ASP A 25 -11.58 14.23 -0.54
C ASP A 25 -12.36 15.16 -1.49
N GLU A 26 -12.93 14.62 -2.56
CA GLU A 26 -13.80 15.38 -3.46
C GLU A 26 -15.09 15.85 -2.76
N VAL A 27 -15.77 14.95 -2.03
CA VAL A 27 -16.97 15.29 -1.26
C VAL A 27 -16.68 16.33 -0.19
N ALA A 28 -15.54 16.22 0.52
CA ALA A 28 -15.11 17.20 1.51
C ALA A 28 -14.92 18.59 0.90
N ARG A 29 -14.24 18.68 -0.27
CA ARG A 29 -14.10 19.94 -1.01
C ARG A 29 -15.45 20.47 -1.53
N GLY A 30 -16.36 19.58 -1.93
CA GLY A 30 -17.72 19.95 -2.32
C GLY A 30 -18.49 20.56 -1.15
N LEU A 31 -18.44 19.93 0.01
CA LEU A 31 -19.06 20.41 1.25
C LEU A 31 -18.47 21.76 1.68
N GLN A 32 -17.15 21.93 1.62
CA GLN A 32 -16.50 23.21 1.92
C GLN A 32 -17.04 24.34 1.03
N ARG A 33 -17.07 24.12 -0.30
CA ARG A 33 -17.60 25.12 -1.25
C ARG A 33 -19.08 25.44 -0.99
N ALA A 34 -19.89 24.42 -0.71
CA ALA A 34 -21.30 24.61 -0.37
C ALA A 34 -21.46 25.40 0.93
N ALA A 35 -20.68 25.06 1.96
CA ALA A 35 -20.66 25.77 3.24
C ALA A 35 -20.25 27.23 3.08
N ASP A 36 -19.21 27.51 2.32
CA ASP A 36 -18.74 28.88 2.04
C ASP A 36 -19.83 29.71 1.35
N SER A 37 -20.52 29.12 0.36
CA SER A 37 -21.63 29.78 -0.34
C SER A 37 -22.82 30.07 0.58
N ALA A 38 -23.16 29.13 1.47
CA ALA A 38 -24.25 29.29 2.43
C ALA A 38 -23.87 30.27 3.55
N ALA A 39 -22.61 30.28 3.98
CA ALA A 39 -22.08 31.24 4.93
C ALA A 39 -22.19 32.68 4.41
N LEU A 40 -21.86 32.91 3.13
CA LEU A 40 -22.04 34.20 2.46
C LEU A 40 -23.51 34.65 2.44
N ALA A 41 -24.44 33.74 2.14
CA ALA A 41 -25.87 34.04 2.14
C ALA A 41 -26.40 34.40 3.56
N LEU A 42 -25.80 33.81 4.60
CA LEU A 42 -26.20 33.99 6.00
C LEU A 42 -25.47 35.14 6.71
N VAL A 43 -24.62 35.92 6.04
CA VAL A 43 -23.83 37.01 6.66
C VAL A 43 -24.67 37.99 7.51
N ARG A 44 -25.93 38.24 7.12
CA ARG A 44 -26.85 39.13 7.86
C ARG A 44 -27.59 38.45 9.02
N ALA A 45 -27.47 37.13 9.15
CA ALA A 45 -28.04 36.30 10.19
C ALA A 45 -26.91 35.66 11.03
N LEU A 46 -26.16 36.51 11.75
CA LEU A 46 -24.93 36.15 12.47
C LEU A 46 -25.00 34.85 13.31
N PRO A 47 -26.08 34.55 14.07
CA PRO A 47 -26.16 33.29 14.81
C PRO A 47 -26.22 32.05 13.90
N ALA A 48 -26.96 32.13 12.80
CA ALA A 48 -27.07 31.03 11.83
C ALA A 48 -25.78 30.85 11.03
N HIS A 49 -25.11 31.96 10.69
CA HIS A 49 -23.80 31.95 10.07
C HIS A 49 -22.75 31.24 10.94
N GLY A 50 -22.64 31.64 12.22
CA GLY A 50 -21.67 31.04 13.15
C GLY A 50 -21.89 29.54 13.33
N ALA A 51 -23.14 29.12 13.58
CA ALA A 51 -23.48 27.71 13.74
C ALA A 51 -23.17 26.87 12.48
N LEU A 52 -23.42 27.42 11.29
CA LEU A 52 -23.08 26.75 10.04
C LEU A 52 -21.57 26.54 9.91
N VAL A 53 -20.79 27.61 10.11
CA VAL A 53 -19.33 27.58 9.96
C VAL A 53 -18.69 26.61 10.95
N GLU A 54 -19.10 26.62 12.22
CA GLU A 54 -18.57 25.70 13.22
C GLU A 54 -18.86 24.23 12.88
N LEU A 55 -20.10 23.95 12.44
CA LEU A 55 -20.51 22.59 12.07
C LEU A 55 -19.74 22.07 10.84
N THR A 56 -19.59 22.89 9.80
CA THR A 56 -18.98 22.49 8.54
C THR A 56 -17.47 22.39 8.66
N ALA A 57 -16.82 23.35 9.35
CA ALA A 57 -15.37 23.36 9.55
C ALA A 57 -14.88 22.08 10.24
N GLY A 58 -15.54 21.65 11.32
CA GLY A 58 -15.16 20.43 12.04
C GLY A 58 -15.29 19.16 11.18
N ARG A 59 -16.32 19.09 10.32
CA ARG A 59 -16.55 17.95 9.43
C ARG A 59 -15.55 17.91 8.27
N VAL A 60 -15.26 19.05 7.67
CA VAL A 60 -14.27 19.16 6.57
C VAL A 60 -12.88 18.84 7.08
N ASP A 61 -12.49 19.37 8.24
CA ASP A 61 -11.20 19.08 8.88
C ASP A 61 -11.06 17.59 9.27
N LEU A 62 -12.11 16.98 9.81
CA LEU A 62 -12.11 15.53 10.06
C LEU A 62 -11.93 14.73 8.76
N ALA A 63 -12.64 15.08 7.69
CA ALA A 63 -12.54 14.39 6.40
C ALA A 63 -11.12 14.49 5.84
N HIS A 64 -10.50 15.67 5.83
CA HIS A 64 -9.12 15.84 5.37
C HIS A 64 -8.12 15.06 6.23
N ARG A 65 -8.31 14.98 7.55
CA ARG A 65 -7.46 14.16 8.42
C ARG A 65 -7.59 12.67 8.15
N ILE A 66 -8.80 12.17 7.89
CA ILE A 66 -9.03 10.78 7.48
C ILE A 66 -8.32 10.50 6.15
N VAL A 67 -8.47 11.39 5.16
CA VAL A 67 -7.82 11.27 3.86
C VAL A 67 -6.29 11.25 4.01
N ALA A 68 -5.72 12.19 4.75
CA ALA A 68 -4.28 12.28 4.97
C ALA A 68 -3.73 11.01 5.64
N ARG A 69 -4.40 10.53 6.70
CA ARG A 69 -3.99 9.30 7.40
C ARG A 69 -4.17 8.06 6.53
N GLY A 70 -5.24 7.99 5.74
CA GLY A 70 -5.45 6.91 4.78
C GLY A 70 -4.36 6.85 3.70
N ARG A 71 -3.95 8.00 3.16
CA ARG A 71 -2.84 8.09 2.20
C ARG A 71 -1.50 7.65 2.82
N ALA A 72 -1.26 8.00 4.08
CA ALA A 72 -0.07 7.52 4.81
C ALA A 72 -0.08 5.99 4.98
N VAL A 73 -1.24 5.39 5.29
CA VAL A 73 -1.39 3.93 5.37
C VAL A 73 -1.14 3.27 4.02
N LEU A 74 -1.65 3.83 2.92
CA LEU A 74 -1.40 3.31 1.57
C LEU A 74 0.09 3.36 1.19
N SER A 75 0.78 4.45 1.56
CA SER A 75 2.22 4.56 1.34
C SER A 75 3.00 3.49 2.12
N ALA A 76 2.65 3.27 3.39
CA ALA A 76 3.27 2.21 4.20
C ALA A 76 2.99 0.81 3.63
N LEU A 77 1.76 0.57 3.16
CA LEU A 77 1.39 -0.69 2.50
C LEU A 77 2.23 -0.93 1.25
N GLN A 78 2.44 0.09 0.42
CA GLN A 78 3.28 0.01 -0.77
C GLN A 78 4.73 -0.37 -0.40
N THR A 79 5.29 0.23 0.65
CA THR A 79 6.63 -0.13 1.14
C THR A 79 6.71 -1.60 1.55
N VAL A 80 5.71 -2.10 2.28
CA VAL A 80 5.68 -3.50 2.73
C VAL A 80 5.55 -4.46 1.54
N VAL A 81 4.68 -4.16 0.57
CA VAL A 81 4.51 -4.99 -0.62
C VAL A 81 5.80 -5.03 -1.45
N LEU A 82 6.47 -3.89 -1.63
CA LEU A 82 7.76 -3.84 -2.33
C LEU A 82 8.85 -4.63 -1.59
N ALA A 83 8.93 -4.50 -0.27
CA ALA A 83 9.88 -5.26 0.55
C ALA A 83 9.62 -6.78 0.47
N TYR A 84 8.36 -7.19 0.41
CA TYR A 84 8.01 -8.61 0.22
C TYR A 84 8.44 -9.14 -1.15
N LEU A 85 8.13 -8.39 -2.22
CA LEU A 85 8.46 -8.81 -3.59
C LEU A 85 9.97 -8.88 -3.82
N THR A 86 10.72 -7.89 -3.32
CA THR A 86 12.19 -7.89 -3.40
C THR A 86 12.82 -9.05 -2.64
N ALA A 87 12.32 -9.37 -1.45
CA ALA A 87 12.79 -10.54 -0.70
C ALA A 87 12.50 -11.88 -1.42
N ASP A 88 11.38 -11.96 -2.15
CA ASP A 88 11.05 -13.14 -2.96
C ASP A 88 11.99 -13.27 -4.17
N GLU A 89 12.27 -12.16 -4.87
CA GLU A 89 13.25 -12.09 -5.97
C GLU A 89 14.66 -12.51 -5.50
N ASP A 90 15.14 -11.96 -4.38
CA ASP A 90 16.45 -12.31 -3.79
C ASP A 90 16.54 -13.80 -3.43
N MET A 91 15.44 -14.38 -2.93
CA MET A 91 15.39 -15.80 -2.56
C MET A 91 15.43 -16.71 -3.80
N VAL A 92 14.73 -16.32 -4.87
CA VAL A 92 14.76 -17.04 -6.16
C VAL A 92 16.17 -16.99 -6.74
N GLU A 93 16.81 -15.82 -6.77
CA GLU A 93 18.18 -15.65 -7.27
C GLU A 93 19.18 -16.50 -6.45
N ALA A 94 19.09 -16.44 -5.11
CA ALA A 94 19.95 -17.25 -4.24
C ALA A 94 19.76 -18.76 -4.46
N ALA A 95 18.52 -19.21 -4.71
CA ALA A 95 18.22 -20.60 -5.02
C ALA A 95 18.77 -21.04 -6.38
N GLU A 96 18.68 -20.19 -7.40
CA GLU A 96 19.28 -20.45 -8.73
C GLU A 96 20.81 -20.53 -8.67
N VAL A 97 21.46 -19.62 -7.93
CA VAL A 97 22.91 -19.66 -7.70
C VAL A 97 23.32 -20.94 -6.97
N ALA A 98 22.59 -21.33 -5.93
CA ALA A 98 22.84 -22.58 -5.21
C ALA A 98 22.67 -23.82 -6.13
N ALA A 99 21.64 -23.83 -6.98
CA ALA A 99 21.40 -24.90 -7.94
C ALA A 99 22.51 -24.97 -9.02
N SER A 100 22.97 -23.82 -9.52
CA SER A 100 24.08 -23.73 -10.48
C SER A 100 25.40 -24.23 -9.88
N HIS A 101 25.70 -23.86 -8.63
CA HIS A 101 26.85 -24.40 -7.90
C HIS A 101 26.73 -25.91 -7.67
N ALA A 102 25.54 -26.43 -7.35
CA ALA A 102 25.31 -27.86 -7.23
C ALA A 102 25.48 -28.61 -8.57
N ALA A 103 25.11 -28.00 -9.70
CA ALA A 103 25.30 -28.56 -11.03
C ALA A 103 26.77 -28.51 -11.51
N ALA A 104 27.52 -27.48 -11.09
CA ALA A 104 28.95 -27.33 -11.38
C ALA A 104 29.84 -28.18 -10.47
N ALA A 105 29.36 -28.53 -9.27
CA ALA A 105 30.02 -29.47 -8.39
C ALA A 105 29.95 -30.89 -8.97
N THR A 106 31.03 -31.36 -9.58
CA THR A 106 31.17 -32.77 -9.94
C THR A 106 31.06 -33.59 -8.65
N ASN A 107 30.10 -34.52 -8.59
CA ASN A 107 29.90 -35.36 -7.42
C ASN A 107 31.25 -36.07 -7.09
N PRO A 108 31.89 -35.78 -5.94
CA PRO A 108 33.15 -36.42 -5.59
C PRO A 108 33.00 -37.93 -5.36
N PHE A 109 31.75 -38.41 -5.28
CA PHE A 109 31.40 -39.82 -5.19
C PHE A 109 30.85 -40.41 -6.51
N ASP A 110 31.11 -39.78 -7.65
CA ASP A 110 30.69 -40.33 -8.96
C ASP A 110 31.36 -41.70 -9.20
N PRO A 111 30.59 -42.81 -9.33
CA PRO A 111 31.13 -44.15 -9.55
C PRO A 111 32.01 -44.24 -10.81
N ILE A 112 31.78 -43.36 -11.80
CA ILE A 112 32.56 -43.30 -13.04
C ILE A 112 34.00 -42.85 -12.77
N VAL A 113 34.23 -42.03 -11.74
CA VAL A 113 35.56 -41.56 -11.33
C VAL A 113 36.34 -42.66 -10.60
N PHE A 114 35.66 -43.46 -9.77
CA PHE A 114 36.29 -44.62 -9.12
C PHE A 114 36.58 -45.78 -10.08
N GLY A 115 35.83 -45.89 -11.18
CA GLY A 115 36.02 -46.92 -12.21
C GLY A 115 37.25 -46.72 -13.10
N ARG A 116 37.79 -45.50 -13.23
CA ARG A 116 38.95 -45.20 -14.09
C ARG A 116 40.32 -45.43 -13.44
N ARG A 117 40.36 -45.87 -12.17
CA ARG A 117 41.60 -46.29 -11.47
C ARG A 117 41.63 -47.81 -11.30
N ARG A 118 41.70 -48.56 -12.40
CA ARG A 118 42.24 -49.93 -12.40
C ARG A 118 43.03 -50.20 -13.68
N LEU A 119 44.34 -50.37 -13.46
CA LEU A 119 45.40 -50.99 -14.27
C LEU A 119 45.69 -50.39 -15.65
#